data_AF-A0A2V8LV39-F1
#
_entry.id   AF-A0A2V8LV39-F1
#
_cell.length_a   1.000
_cell.length_b   1.000
_cell.length_c   1.000
_cell.angle_alpha   90.00
_cell.angle_beta   90.00
_cell.angle_gamma   90.00
#
_symmetry.space_group_name_H-M   'P 1'
#
loop_
_entity.id
_entity.type
_entity.pdbx_description
1 polymer ?
#
loop_
_entity_poly.entity_id
_entity_poly.type
_entity_poly.pdbx_seq_one_letter_code
_entity_poly.pdbx_strand_id
1 'polypeptide(L)'
;MGLLDRRTASALLTILVFVAAIAVLWTARRPVISFIFAIFFAYLLEPVVNKFAGWMRLSPGKAVAVTYLVILVGLLIFGFTVAPQVMQQGQRLSQALPDLFEKVQTGNIAWQLGAQQGWSYQTQMRVQQWLVSHREDISNYAHEVITRLEQAGSNLPWILLVPVLAVFFLKDGSELRSSLINAIGSRSDRAFLARVMDDLDSMLGQYVRAQLLLAFFAFIAYTTFFLIARVPYAPAIAAIGGTLEFIPFVGPLLTLVILMGLRTGFCCLGSGSFGVAFRTM
;
A
#
# COMPACT_ATOMS: atom_id res chain seq x y z
N MET A 1 -27.37 -45.30 -29.99
CA MET A 1 -26.42 -44.85 -28.94
C MET A 1 -26.19 -43.35 -29.10
N GLY A 2 -27.16 -42.53 -28.64
CA GLY A 2 -27.02 -41.07 -28.60
C GLY A 2 -26.44 -40.68 -27.25
N LEU A 3 -25.11 -40.67 -27.14
CA LEU A 3 -24.42 -40.62 -25.85
C LEU A 3 -24.23 -39.20 -25.27
N LEU A 4 -24.70 -38.14 -25.93
CA LEU A 4 -24.81 -36.80 -25.31
C LEU A 4 -26.02 -36.04 -25.85
N ASP A 5 -26.96 -35.73 -24.97
CA ASP A 5 -27.98 -34.71 -25.24
C ASP A 5 -27.29 -33.36 -25.48
N ARG A 6 -27.76 -32.59 -26.47
CA ARG A 6 -27.19 -31.31 -26.89
C ARG A 6 -27.11 -30.32 -25.72
N ARG A 7 -28.06 -30.43 -24.78
CA ARG A 7 -28.09 -29.66 -23.52
C ARG A 7 -26.94 -30.03 -22.58
N THR A 8 -26.64 -31.32 -22.43
CA THR A 8 -25.53 -31.81 -21.61
C THR A 8 -24.19 -31.41 -22.22
N ALA A 9 -24.06 -31.47 -23.55
CA ALA A 9 -22.85 -31.02 -24.25
C ALA A 9 -22.62 -29.50 -24.09
N SER A 10 -23.65 -28.67 -24.21
CA SER A 10 -23.52 -27.22 -23.99
C SER A 10 -23.20 -26.88 -22.54
N ALA A 11 -23.79 -27.60 -21.57
CA ALA A 11 -23.51 -27.40 -20.15
C ALA A 11 -22.06 -27.78 -19.82
N LEU A 12 -21.59 -28.94 -20.29
CA LEU A 12 -20.20 -29.38 -20.12
C LEU A 12 -19.20 -28.43 -20.77
N LEU A 13 -19.50 -27.92 -21.97
CA LEU A 13 -18.65 -26.95 -22.65
C LEU A 13 -18.57 -25.63 -21.87
N THR A 14 -19.71 -25.15 -21.35
CA THR A 14 -19.74 -23.91 -20.55
C THR A 14 -18.94 -24.07 -19.26
N ILE A 15 -19.10 -25.20 -18.56
CA ILE A 15 -18.32 -25.53 -17.35
C ILE A 15 -16.82 -25.59 -17.69
N LEU A 16 -16.45 -26.25 -18.79
CA LEU A 16 -15.06 -26.36 -19.23
C LEU A 16 -14.45 -24.98 -19.52
N VAL A 17 -15.19 -24.09 -20.22
CA VAL A 17 -14.74 -22.71 -20.49
C VAL A 17 -14.57 -21.92 -19.20
N PHE A 18 -15.50 -22.03 -18.25
CA PHE A 18 -15.38 -21.38 -16.95
C PHE A 18 -14.19 -21.89 -16.13
N VAL A 19 -13.99 -23.21 -16.07
CA VAL A 19 -12.84 -23.81 -15.37
C VAL A 19 -11.52 -23.39 -16.02
N ALA A 20 -11.46 -23.40 -17.36
CA ALA A 20 -10.30 -22.93 -18.10
C ALA A 20 -10.03 -21.44 -17.84
N ALA A 21 -11.06 -20.59 -17.82
CA ALA A 21 -10.93 -19.17 -17.49
C ALA A 21 -10.40 -18.96 -16.07
N ILE A 22 -10.94 -19.67 -15.09
CA ILE A 22 -10.48 -19.61 -13.69
C ILE A 22 -9.02 -20.10 -13.59
N ALA A 23 -8.66 -21.19 -14.27
CA ALA A 23 -7.29 -21.71 -14.27
C ALA A 23 -6.29 -20.73 -14.91
N VAL A 24 -6.68 -20.07 -16.01
CA VAL A 24 -5.89 -19.01 -16.64
C VAL A 24 -5.73 -17.82 -15.69
N LEU A 25 -6.81 -17.35 -15.06
CA LEU A 25 -6.75 -16.25 -14.09
C LEU A 25 -5.87 -16.59 -12.88
N TRP A 26 -5.96 -17.82 -12.38
CA TRP A 26 -5.14 -18.26 -11.25
C TRP A 26 -3.64 -18.33 -11.59
N THR A 27 -3.32 -18.72 -12.83
CA THR A 27 -1.95 -18.75 -13.35
C THR A 27 -1.44 -17.34 -13.65
N ALA A 28 -2.29 -16.50 -14.24
CA ALA A 28 -1.99 -15.12 -14.63
C ALA A 28 -2.11 -14.11 -13.48
N ARG A 29 -2.35 -14.56 -12.25
CA ARG A 29 -2.57 -13.68 -11.09
C ARG A 29 -1.49 -12.60 -10.92
N ARG A 30 -0.21 -12.96 -11.12
CA ARG A 30 0.93 -12.03 -10.99
C ARG A 30 0.91 -10.95 -12.09
N PRO A 31 0.87 -11.30 -13.40
CA PRO A 31 0.68 -10.32 -14.47
C PRO A 31 -0.55 -9.44 -14.29
N VAL A 32 -1.69 -10.02 -13.89
CA VAL A 32 -2.94 -9.28 -13.67
C VAL A 32 -2.76 -8.22 -12.57
N ILE A 33 -2.11 -8.57 -11.47
CA ILE A 33 -1.78 -7.63 -10.40
C ILE A 33 -0.90 -6.49 -10.96
N SER A 34 0.17 -6.80 -11.69
CA SER A 34 1.01 -5.77 -12.33
C SER A 34 0.24 -4.88 -13.30
N PHE A 35 -0.71 -5.45 -14.05
CA PHE A 35 -1.60 -4.71 -14.96
C PHE A 35 -2.49 -3.72 -14.19
N ILE A 36 -3.09 -4.16 -13.08
CA ILE A 36 -3.90 -3.30 -12.22
C ILE A 36 -3.03 -2.17 -11.68
N PHE A 37 -1.86 -2.47 -11.11
CA PHE A 37 -0.93 -1.45 -10.61
C PHE A 37 -0.48 -0.49 -11.72
N ALA A 38 -0.29 -0.96 -12.95
CA ALA A 38 0.07 -0.13 -14.08
C ALA A 38 -1.06 0.82 -14.48
N ILE A 39 -2.32 0.40 -14.39
CA ILE A 39 -3.47 1.29 -14.58
C ILE A 39 -3.50 2.36 -13.48
N PHE A 40 -3.32 1.98 -12.22
CA PHE A 40 -3.23 2.95 -11.11
C PHE A 40 -2.07 3.94 -11.30
N PHE A 41 -0.90 3.44 -11.68
CA PHE A 41 0.28 4.26 -11.96
C PHE A 41 0.07 5.15 -13.19
N ALA A 42 -0.69 4.68 -14.17
CA ALA A 42 -1.08 5.47 -15.33
C ALA A 42 -1.95 6.66 -14.92
N TYR A 43 -3.05 6.43 -14.18
CA TYR A 43 -3.89 7.51 -13.65
C TYR A 43 -3.13 8.50 -12.74
N LEU A 44 -2.12 8.00 -12.03
CA LEU A 44 -1.22 8.83 -11.22
C LEU A 44 -0.42 9.82 -12.07
N LEU A 45 0.09 9.38 -13.22
CA LEU A 45 0.93 10.18 -14.11
C LEU A 45 0.14 10.99 -15.13
N GLU A 46 -1.07 10.57 -15.46
CA GLU A 46 -1.95 11.24 -16.43
C GLU A 46 -2.08 12.76 -16.22
N PRO A 47 -2.35 13.32 -15.02
CA PRO A 47 -2.43 14.77 -14.86
C PRO A 47 -1.12 15.50 -15.17
N VAL A 48 0.02 14.85 -14.93
CA VAL A 48 1.36 15.40 -15.25
C VAL A 48 1.59 15.37 -16.76
N VAL A 49 1.24 14.25 -17.41
CA VAL A 49 1.35 14.08 -18.86
C VAL A 49 0.46 15.07 -19.59
N ASN A 50 -0.80 15.22 -19.18
CA ASN A 50 -1.75 16.15 -19.80
C ASN A 50 -1.29 17.61 -19.63
N LYS A 51 -0.68 17.96 -18.49
CA LYS A 51 -0.06 19.28 -18.30
C LYS A 51 1.10 19.52 -19.27
N PHE A 52 2.01 18.55 -19.43
CA PHE A 52 3.12 18.69 -20.40
C PHE A 52 2.63 18.69 -21.85
N ALA A 53 1.64 17.85 -22.19
CA ALA A 53 1.03 17.82 -23.50
C ALA A 53 0.42 19.18 -23.86
N GLY A 54 -0.35 19.79 -22.95
CA GLY A 54 -0.96 21.10 -23.15
C GLY A 54 0.03 22.26 -23.17
N TRP A 55 0.97 22.30 -22.22
CA TRP A 55 1.92 23.41 -22.09
C TRP A 55 2.93 23.45 -23.23
N MET A 56 3.43 22.29 -23.66
CA MET A 56 4.46 22.18 -24.69
C MET A 56 3.89 21.83 -26.09
N ARG A 57 2.55 21.71 -26.21
CA ARG A 57 1.85 21.29 -27.45
C ARG A 57 2.44 20.01 -28.05
N LEU A 58 2.74 19.03 -27.20
CA LEU A 58 3.38 17.77 -27.59
C LEU A 58 2.34 16.73 -28.02
N SER A 59 2.70 15.87 -28.97
CA SER A 59 1.96 14.65 -29.25
C SER A 59 1.93 13.74 -28.00
N PRO A 60 0.87 12.93 -27.78
CA PRO A 60 0.71 12.11 -26.57
C PRO A 60 1.97 11.31 -26.20
N GLY A 61 2.57 10.57 -27.14
CA GLY A 61 3.78 9.80 -26.88
C GLY A 61 5.00 10.63 -26.46
N LYS A 62 5.15 11.86 -26.97
CA LYS A 62 6.23 12.78 -26.57
C LYS A 62 5.97 13.33 -25.16
N ALA A 63 4.73 13.66 -24.83
CA ALA A 63 4.37 14.10 -23.49
C ALA A 63 4.66 13.01 -22.45
N VAL A 64 4.35 11.74 -22.75
CA VAL A 64 4.72 10.61 -21.89
C VAL A 64 6.23 10.50 -21.71
N ALA A 65 6.99 10.57 -22.80
CA ALA A 65 8.47 10.50 -22.74
C ALA A 65 9.06 11.64 -21.89
N VAL A 66 8.55 12.87 -22.05
CA VAL A 66 8.98 14.03 -21.26
C VAL A 66 8.63 13.84 -19.77
N THR A 67 7.41 13.38 -19.46
CA THR A 67 7.02 13.09 -18.07
C THR A 67 7.96 12.08 -17.42
N TYR A 68 8.26 10.97 -18.10
CA TYR A 68 9.16 9.95 -17.58
C TYR A 68 10.59 10.46 -17.42
N LEU A 69 11.07 11.29 -18.35
CA LEU A 69 12.38 11.93 -18.25
C LEU A 69 12.45 12.88 -17.05
N VAL A 70 11.43 13.72 -16.85
CA VAL A 70 11.34 14.63 -15.70
C VAL A 70 11.29 13.86 -14.39
N ILE A 71 10.51 12.77 -14.32
CA ILE A 71 10.47 11.90 -13.14
C ILE A 71 11.84 11.27 -12.89
N LEU A 72 12.50 10.76 -13.92
CA LEU A 72 13.82 10.16 -13.80
C LEU A 72 14.86 11.16 -13.28
N VAL A 73 14.90 12.36 -13.87
CA VAL A 73 15.80 13.44 -13.43
C VAL A 73 15.46 13.88 -12.00
N GLY A 74 14.18 14.04 -11.68
CA GLY A 74 13.71 14.37 -10.34
C GLY A 74 14.10 13.30 -9.30
N LEU A 75 13.97 12.02 -9.65
CA LEU A 75 14.36 10.90 -8.80
C LEU A 75 15.87 10.85 -8.60
N LEU A 76 16.66 11.15 -9.63
CA LEU A 76 18.12 11.25 -9.51
C LEU A 76 18.51 12.41 -8.58
N ILE A 77 17.93 13.60 -8.76
CA ILE A 77 18.19 14.76 -7.90
C ILE A 77 17.78 14.47 -6.46
N PHE A 78 16.58 13.94 -6.25
CA PHE A 78 16.09 13.51 -4.94
C PHE A 78 17.01 12.43 -4.34
N GLY A 79 17.43 11.46 -5.15
CA GLY A 79 18.38 10.42 -4.76
C GLY A 79 19.71 10.99 -4.30
N PHE A 80 20.32 11.92 -5.04
CA PHE A 80 21.61 12.50 -4.64
C PHE A 80 21.52 13.42 -3.41
N THR A 81 20.37 14.05 -3.17
CA THR A 81 20.22 15.03 -2.08
C THR A 81 19.68 14.40 -0.80
N VAL A 82 18.64 13.59 -0.91
CA VAL A 82 17.91 13.03 0.23
C VAL A 82 18.40 11.63 0.56
N ALA A 83 18.78 10.81 -0.42
CA ALA A 83 19.18 9.43 -0.13
C ALA A 83 20.40 9.33 0.79
N PRO A 84 21.46 10.17 0.73
CA PRO A 84 22.56 10.08 1.69
C PRO A 84 22.09 10.32 3.13
N GLN A 85 21.18 11.28 3.32
CA GLN A 85 20.64 11.61 4.65
C GLN A 85 19.76 10.47 5.16
N VAL A 86 18.85 9.96 4.33
CA VAL A 86 17.99 8.83 4.68
C VAL A 86 18.81 7.56 4.90
N MET A 87 19.87 7.34 4.12
CA MET A 87 20.72 6.16 4.25
C MET A 87 21.57 6.22 5.52
N GLN A 88 22.11 7.38 5.88
CA GLN A 88 22.80 7.54 7.17
C GLN A 88 21.85 7.34 8.35
N GLN A 89 20.64 7.90 8.28
CA GLN A 89 19.61 7.70 9.31
C GLN A 89 19.14 6.25 9.38
N GLY A 90 18.93 5.62 8.23
CA GLY A 90 18.52 4.22 8.09
C GLY A 90 19.60 3.24 8.54
N GLN A 91 20.88 3.53 8.27
CA GLN A 91 22.01 2.73 8.77
C GLN A 91 22.13 2.82 10.29
N ARG A 92 22.01 4.03 10.87
CA ARG A 92 22.00 4.19 12.33
C ARG A 92 20.81 3.49 12.96
N LEU A 93 19.64 3.57 12.33
CA LEU A 93 18.45 2.84 12.77
C LEU A 93 18.68 1.32 12.68
N SER A 94 19.19 0.82 11.56
CA SER A 94 19.48 -0.60 11.36
C SER A 94 20.50 -1.15 12.36
N GLN A 95 21.51 -0.37 12.72
CA GLN A 95 22.47 -0.74 13.77
C GLN A 95 21.85 -0.68 15.18
N ALA A 96 20.92 0.24 15.41
CA ALA A 96 20.19 0.35 16.68
C ALA A 96 19.04 -0.65 16.81
N LEU A 97 18.51 -1.20 15.70
CA LEU A 97 17.33 -2.07 15.69
C LEU A 97 17.47 -3.31 16.58
N PRO A 98 18.58 -4.07 16.57
CA PRO A 98 18.74 -5.24 17.44
C PRO A 98 18.68 -4.88 18.92
N ASP A 99 19.39 -3.82 19.33
CA ASP A 99 19.41 -3.31 20.71
C ASP A 99 18.03 -2.76 21.12
N LEU A 100 17.35 -2.04 20.22
CA LEU A 100 15.98 -1.58 20.45
C LEU A 100 15.02 -2.75 20.63
N PHE A 101 15.18 -3.82 19.84
CA PHE A 101 14.34 -5.00 19.92
C PHE A 101 14.53 -5.75 21.24
N GLU A 102 15.78 -5.91 21.69
CA GLU A 102 16.09 -6.48 23.00
C GLU A 102 15.52 -5.62 24.15
N LYS A 103 15.64 -4.29 24.05
CA LYS A 103 15.07 -3.34 25.04
C LYS A 103 13.54 -3.32 25.05
N VAL A 104 12.91 -3.59 23.91
CA VAL A 104 11.45 -3.77 23.80
C VAL A 104 11.03 -5.09 24.43
N GLN A 105 11.74 -6.19 24.15
CA GLN A 105 11.44 -7.52 24.73
C GLN A 105 11.61 -7.55 26.26
N THR A 106 12.62 -6.86 26.78
CA THR A 106 12.87 -6.72 28.22
C THR A 106 12.01 -5.63 28.87
N GLY A 107 11.32 -4.81 28.06
CA GLY A 107 10.55 -3.65 28.51
C GLY A 107 11.40 -2.50 29.05
N ASN A 108 12.73 -2.62 29.02
CA ASN A 108 13.68 -1.60 29.49
C ASN A 108 13.58 -0.28 28.72
N ILE A 109 13.05 -0.33 27.48
CA ILE A 109 12.83 0.89 26.68
C ILE A 109 11.82 1.85 27.34
N ALA A 110 10.91 1.35 28.18
CA ALA A 110 9.93 2.17 28.89
C ALA A 110 10.60 3.11 29.91
N TRP A 111 11.65 2.63 30.58
CA TRP A 111 12.44 3.42 31.54
C TRP A 111 13.32 4.45 30.83
N GLN A 112 13.94 4.06 29.72
CA GLN A 112 14.81 4.96 28.94
C GLN A 112 14.02 6.09 28.28
N LEU A 113 12.89 5.77 27.63
CA LEU A 113 12.00 6.78 27.05
C LEU A 113 11.31 7.61 28.13
N GLY A 114 10.89 6.96 29.22
CA GLY A 114 10.25 7.63 30.33
C GLY A 114 11.14 8.66 31.02
N ALA A 115 12.43 8.36 31.20
CA ALA A 115 13.40 9.31 31.75
C ALA A 115 13.65 10.50 30.80
N GLN A 116 13.72 10.25 29.49
CA GLN A 116 13.94 11.32 28.49
C GLN A 116 12.71 12.22 28.30
N GLN A 117 11.51 11.66 28.43
CA GLN A 117 10.23 12.34 28.18
C GLN A 117 9.53 12.82 29.47
N GLY A 118 10.12 12.55 30.65
CA GLY A 118 9.56 12.95 31.94
C GLY A 118 8.29 12.19 32.35
N TRP A 119 8.14 10.93 31.94
CA TRP A 119 6.99 10.11 32.32
C TRP A 119 7.02 9.77 33.82
N SER A 120 5.85 9.67 34.46
CA SER A 120 5.75 9.19 35.84
C SER A 120 6.15 7.72 35.95
N TYR A 121 6.61 7.31 37.14
CA TYR A 121 6.96 5.91 37.44
C TYR A 121 5.83 4.92 37.09
N GLN A 122 4.58 5.31 37.35
CA GLN A 122 3.40 4.49 37.06
C GLN A 122 3.18 4.30 35.55
N THR A 123 3.42 5.35 34.75
CA THR A 123 3.35 5.27 33.28
C THR A 123 4.45 4.36 32.73
N GLN A 124 5.67 4.51 33.24
CA GLN A 124 6.82 3.68 32.83
C GLN A 124 6.57 2.20 33.12
N MET A 125 6.08 1.87 34.32
CA MET A 125 5.67 0.51 34.69
C MET A 125 4.56 -0.06 33.79
N ARG A 126 3.54 0.74 33.48
CA ARG A 126 2.43 0.30 32.63
C ARG A 126 2.88 0.01 31.20
N VAL A 127 3.73 0.87 30.64
CA VAL A 127 4.32 0.67 29.30
C VAL A 127 5.24 -0.55 29.29
N GLN A 128 6.08 -0.74 30.32
CA GLN A 128 6.93 -1.92 30.45
C GLN A 128 6.10 -3.21 30.46
N GLN A 129 5.07 -3.28 31.32
CA GLN A 129 4.20 -4.45 31.42
C GLN A 129 3.47 -4.74 30.10
N TRP A 130 3.04 -3.69 29.39
CA TRP A 130 2.43 -3.84 28.06
C TRP A 130 3.43 -4.39 27.03
N LEU A 131 4.67 -3.89 26.99
CA LEU A 131 5.68 -4.37 26.05
C LEU A 131 6.04 -5.84 26.31
N VAL A 132 6.23 -6.21 27.58
CA VAL A 132 6.58 -7.59 27.96
C VAL A 132 5.42 -8.55 27.65
N SER A 133 4.17 -8.15 27.89
CA SER A 133 3.01 -8.99 27.61
C SER A 133 2.71 -9.17 26.12
N HIS A 134 3.20 -8.27 25.25
CA HIS A 134 3.02 -8.34 23.79
C HIS A 134 4.32 -8.68 23.04
N ARG A 135 5.35 -9.18 23.74
CA ARG A 135 6.68 -9.42 23.13
C ARG A 135 6.62 -10.38 21.93
N GLU A 136 5.79 -11.42 22.01
CA GLU A 136 5.66 -12.44 20.97
C GLU A 136 4.94 -11.87 19.75
N ASP A 137 3.86 -11.13 19.97
CA ASP A 137 3.15 -10.41 18.90
C ASP A 137 4.06 -9.42 18.18
N ILE A 138 4.77 -8.56 18.93
CA ILE A 138 5.73 -7.60 18.38
C ILE A 138 6.80 -8.31 17.55
N SER A 139 7.30 -9.45 18.05
CA SER A 139 8.33 -10.21 17.33
C SER A 139 7.82 -10.84 16.04
N ASN A 140 6.61 -11.38 16.05
CA ASN A 140 5.97 -11.98 14.88
C ASN A 140 5.69 -10.91 13.81
N TYR A 141 5.22 -9.73 14.22
CA TYR A 141 5.01 -8.61 13.31
C TYR A 141 6.31 -8.11 12.68
N ALA A 142 7.38 -7.97 13.46
CA ALA A 142 8.67 -7.58 12.94
C ALA A 142 9.17 -8.58 11.87
N HIS A 143 9.05 -9.88 12.14
CA HIS A 143 9.42 -10.93 11.18
C HIS A 143 8.52 -10.93 9.94
N GLU A 144 7.21 -10.73 10.10
CA GLU A 144 6.30 -10.63 8.94
C GLU A 144 6.68 -9.45 8.05
N VAL A 145 6.95 -8.27 8.62
CA VAL A 145 7.38 -7.11 7.83
C VAL A 145 8.68 -7.41 7.08
N ILE A 146 9.68 -8.00 7.74
CA ILE A 146 10.97 -8.37 7.10
C ILE A 146 10.74 -9.34 5.95
N THR A 147 10.01 -10.43 6.18
CA THR A 147 9.76 -11.45 5.13
C THR A 147 8.95 -10.88 3.96
N ARG A 148 8.03 -9.94 4.20
CA ARG A 148 7.29 -9.24 3.14
C ARG A 148 8.21 -8.34 2.31
N LEU A 149 9.16 -7.65 2.95
CA LEU A 149 10.16 -6.82 2.26
C LEU A 149 11.09 -7.68 1.39
N GLU A 150 11.55 -8.83 1.89
CA GLU A 150 12.34 -9.79 1.12
C GLU A 150 11.56 -10.36 -0.08
N GLN A 151 10.29 -10.72 0.14
CA GLN A 151 9.40 -11.17 -0.93
C GLN A 151 9.16 -10.09 -1.97
N ALA A 152 9.06 -8.81 -1.58
CA ALA A 152 8.96 -7.70 -2.52
C ALA A 152 10.19 -7.64 -3.44
N GLY A 153 11.40 -7.86 -2.90
CA GLY A 153 12.64 -7.98 -3.67
C GLY A 153 12.61 -9.12 -4.69
N SER A 154 12.07 -10.28 -4.34
CA SER A 154 11.91 -11.41 -5.28
C SER A 154 10.92 -11.13 -6.43
N ASN A 155 10.03 -10.16 -6.27
CA ASN A 155 9.03 -9.75 -7.27
C ASN A 155 9.49 -8.55 -8.12
N LEU A 156 10.76 -8.17 -8.05
CA LEU A 156 11.31 -7.01 -8.77
C LEU A 156 10.96 -6.97 -10.28
N PRO A 157 11.02 -8.08 -11.04
CA PRO A 157 10.63 -8.06 -12.46
C PRO A 157 9.18 -7.61 -12.68
N TRP A 158 8.26 -8.01 -11.80
CA TRP A 158 6.84 -7.64 -11.87
C TRP A 158 6.59 -6.19 -11.48
N ILE A 159 7.41 -5.65 -10.57
CA ILE A 159 7.38 -4.24 -10.18
C ILE A 159 7.91 -3.37 -11.32
N LEU A 160 9.00 -3.77 -11.97
CA LEU A 160 9.56 -3.06 -13.12
C LEU A 160 8.65 -3.09 -14.35
N LEU A 161 7.78 -4.09 -14.46
CA LEU A 161 6.78 -4.16 -15.52
C LEU A 161 5.70 -3.06 -15.39
N VAL A 162 5.39 -2.60 -14.17
CA VAL A 162 4.37 -1.58 -13.90
C VAL A 162 4.60 -0.29 -14.69
N PRO A 163 5.77 0.40 -14.58
CA PRO A 163 6.01 1.62 -15.34
C PRO A 163 6.02 1.37 -16.86
N VAL A 164 6.50 0.20 -17.32
CA VAL A 164 6.49 -0.15 -18.75
C VAL A 164 5.06 -0.26 -19.27
N LEU A 165 4.18 -0.94 -18.56
CA LEU A 165 2.76 -1.05 -18.90
C LEU A 165 2.03 0.30 -18.77
N ALA A 166 2.39 1.12 -17.80
CA ALA A 166 1.81 2.45 -17.65
C ALA A 166 2.14 3.35 -18.86
N VAL A 167 3.35 3.28 -19.43
CA VAL A 167 3.66 3.97 -20.69
C VAL A 167 2.69 3.56 -21.80
N PHE A 168 2.41 2.26 -21.93
CA PHE A 168 1.45 1.75 -22.91
C PHE A 168 0.04 2.30 -22.66
N PHE A 169 -0.45 2.27 -21.41
CA PHE A 169 -1.77 2.81 -21.08
C PHE A 169 -1.89 4.33 -21.29
N LEU A 170 -0.85 5.09 -20.97
CA LEU A 170 -0.82 6.54 -21.19
C LEU A 170 -0.82 6.91 -22.67
N LYS A 171 -0.08 6.15 -23.48
CA LYS A 171 0.12 6.47 -24.90
C LYS A 171 -1.04 5.95 -25.75
N ASP A 172 -1.41 4.69 -25.56
CA ASP A 172 -2.28 3.93 -26.46
C ASP A 172 -3.63 3.57 -25.78
N GLY A 173 -3.91 4.07 -24.58
CA GLY A 173 -5.12 3.74 -23.80
C GLY A 173 -6.44 4.11 -24.49
N SER A 174 -6.48 5.20 -25.25
CA SER A 174 -7.66 5.61 -26.01
C SER A 174 -7.96 4.67 -27.20
N GLU A 175 -6.93 4.21 -27.89
CA GLU A 175 -7.02 3.21 -28.95
C GLU A 175 -7.45 1.86 -28.38
N LEU A 176 -6.90 1.47 -27.22
CA LEU A 176 -7.31 0.25 -26.51
C LEU A 176 -8.79 0.33 -26.09
N ARG A 177 -9.22 1.44 -25.47
CA ARG A 177 -10.61 1.66 -25.06
C ARG A 177 -11.56 1.57 -26.26
N SER A 178 -11.24 2.26 -27.35
CA SER A 178 -12.08 2.23 -28.56
C SER A 178 -12.15 0.84 -29.19
N SER A 179 -11.04 0.10 -29.21
CA SER A 179 -11.00 -1.27 -29.70
C SER A 179 -11.87 -2.22 -28.86
N LEU A 180 -11.82 -2.09 -27.52
CA LEU A 180 -12.66 -2.87 -26.60
C LEU A 180 -14.15 -2.57 -26.79
N ILE A 181 -14.52 -1.30 -26.93
CA ILE A 181 -15.91 -0.90 -27.19
C ILE A 181 -16.36 -1.43 -28.55
N ASN A 182 -15.54 -1.33 -29.59
CA ASN A 182 -15.89 -1.77 -30.94
C ASN A 182 -16.01 -3.29 -31.09
N ALA A 183 -15.36 -4.07 -30.22
CA ALA A 183 -15.48 -5.53 -30.20
C ALA A 183 -16.88 -6.03 -29.82
N ILE A 184 -17.70 -5.22 -29.14
CA ILE A 184 -19.07 -5.56 -28.78
C ILE A 184 -19.97 -5.41 -30.01
N GLY A 185 -20.83 -6.39 -30.32
CA GLY A 185 -21.71 -6.32 -31.51
C GLY A 185 -22.95 -5.43 -31.33
N SER A 186 -23.53 -5.41 -30.13
CA SER A 186 -24.76 -4.68 -29.81
C SER A 186 -24.52 -3.19 -29.55
N ARG A 187 -25.27 -2.31 -30.22
CA ARG A 187 -25.17 -0.84 -30.01
C ARG A 187 -25.53 -0.43 -28.59
N SER A 188 -26.51 -1.08 -27.98
CA SER A 188 -26.91 -0.84 -26.58
C SER A 188 -25.77 -1.15 -25.62
N ASP A 189 -25.12 -2.30 -25.83
CA ASP A 189 -24.05 -2.78 -24.96
C ASP A 189 -22.77 -1.97 -25.14
N ARG A 190 -22.49 -1.48 -26.36
CA ARG A 190 -21.41 -0.50 -26.61
C ARG A 190 -21.60 0.79 -25.81
N ALA A 191 -22.81 1.36 -25.85
CA ALA A 191 -23.12 2.59 -25.13
C ALA A 191 -23.06 2.38 -23.62
N PHE A 192 -23.50 1.21 -23.13
CA PHE A 192 -23.33 0.83 -21.73
C PHE A 192 -21.87 0.72 -21.33
N LEU A 193 -21.04 -0.03 -22.08
CA LEU A 193 -19.63 -0.18 -21.78
C LEU A 193 -18.89 1.17 -21.82
N ALA A 194 -19.17 2.02 -22.79
CA ALA A 194 -18.57 3.35 -22.88
C ALA A 194 -18.82 4.18 -21.63
N ARG A 195 -20.07 4.20 -21.13
CA ARG A 195 -20.43 4.87 -19.87
C ARG A 195 -19.70 4.29 -18.67
N VAL A 196 -19.66 2.96 -18.55
CA VAL A 196 -18.93 2.30 -17.45
C VAL A 196 -17.44 2.65 -17.49
N MET A 197 -16.83 2.71 -18.66
CA MET A 197 -15.43 3.11 -18.80
C MET A 197 -15.22 4.57 -18.37
N ASP A 198 -16.14 5.49 -18.72
CA ASP A 198 -16.06 6.90 -18.33
C ASP A 198 -16.24 7.09 -16.82
N ASP A 199 -17.16 6.32 -16.21
CA ASP A 199 -17.35 6.31 -14.76
C ASP A 199 -16.10 5.78 -14.05
N LEU A 200 -15.51 4.68 -14.55
CA LEU A 200 -14.27 4.11 -13.99
C LEU A 200 -13.09 5.08 -14.11
N ASP A 201 -12.94 5.77 -15.23
CA ASP A 201 -11.89 6.77 -15.47
C ASP A 201 -11.98 7.91 -14.44
N SER A 202 -13.18 8.45 -14.25
CA SER A 202 -13.45 9.49 -13.25
C SER A 202 -13.21 9.00 -11.81
N MET A 203 -13.71 7.81 -11.47
CA MET A 203 -13.57 7.24 -10.13
C MET A 203 -12.11 6.94 -9.79
N LEU A 204 -11.36 6.31 -10.70
CA LEU A 204 -9.95 5.99 -10.50
C LEU A 204 -9.10 7.26 -10.43
N GLY A 205 -9.34 8.24 -11.30
CA GLY A 205 -8.66 9.52 -11.27
C GLY A 205 -8.89 10.27 -9.96
N GLN A 206 -10.12 10.31 -9.44
CA GLN A 206 -10.44 10.91 -8.15
C GLN A 206 -9.80 10.16 -6.98
N TYR A 207 -9.85 8.83 -7.00
CA TYR A 207 -9.25 7.99 -5.97
C TYR A 207 -7.73 8.19 -5.87
N VAL A 208 -7.02 8.17 -6.99
CA VAL A 208 -5.55 8.35 -6.99
C VAL A 208 -5.17 9.73 -6.46
N ARG A 209 -5.92 10.79 -6.81
CA ARG A 209 -5.71 12.14 -6.28
C ARG A 209 -5.96 12.20 -4.76
N ALA A 210 -7.03 11.57 -4.29
CA ALA A 210 -7.32 11.48 -2.86
C ALA A 210 -6.19 10.74 -2.11
N GLN A 211 -5.69 9.65 -2.67
CA GLN A 211 -4.62 8.85 -2.07
C GLN A 211 -3.29 9.61 -2.00
N LEU A 212 -2.97 10.40 -3.02
CA LEU A 212 -1.82 11.30 -3.01
C LEU A 212 -1.94 12.39 -1.92
N LEU A 213 -3.11 13.02 -1.81
CA LEU A 213 -3.36 14.01 -0.77
C LEU A 213 -3.27 13.37 0.62
N LEU A 214 -3.86 12.18 0.79
CA LEU A 214 -3.80 11.44 2.04
C LEU A 214 -2.35 11.13 2.45
N ALA A 215 -1.55 10.58 1.53
CA ALA A 215 -0.13 10.30 1.77
C ALA A 215 0.66 11.57 2.14
N PHE A 216 0.37 12.69 1.46
CA PHE A 216 1.01 13.98 1.74
C PHE A 216 0.64 14.54 3.12
N PHE A 217 -0.64 14.56 3.46
CA PHE A 217 -1.10 15.02 4.78
C PHE A 217 -0.65 14.07 5.90
N ALA A 218 -0.63 12.75 5.65
CA ALA A 218 -0.09 11.77 6.58
C ALA A 218 1.40 12.01 6.84
N PHE A 219 2.20 12.24 5.80
CA PHE A 219 3.61 12.59 5.96
C PHE A 219 3.81 13.83 6.83
N ILE A 220 3.06 14.91 6.59
CA ILE A 220 3.15 16.14 7.39
C ILE A 220 2.72 15.89 8.84
N ALA A 221 1.59 15.20 9.02
CA ALA A 221 1.05 14.90 10.35
C ALA A 221 2.01 14.04 11.16
N TYR A 222 2.55 12.97 10.57
CA TYR A 222 3.52 12.08 11.21
C TYR A 222 4.82 12.79 11.50
N THR A 223 5.34 13.58 10.57
CA THR A 223 6.56 14.36 10.80
C THR A 223 6.38 15.33 11.96
N THR A 224 5.27 16.08 11.97
CA THR A 224 4.95 17.04 13.03
C THR A 224 4.81 16.35 14.37
N PHE A 225 4.05 15.26 14.42
CA PHE A 225 3.85 14.47 15.62
C PHE A 225 5.17 13.92 16.17
N PHE A 226 6.00 13.29 15.34
CA PHE A 226 7.27 12.71 15.77
C PHE A 226 8.30 13.77 16.17
N LEU A 227 8.29 14.95 15.53
CA LEU A 227 9.13 16.07 15.95
C LEU A 227 8.72 16.62 17.33
N ILE A 228 7.41 16.81 17.56
CA ILE A 228 6.89 17.24 18.87
C ILE A 228 7.21 16.20 19.94
N ALA A 229 7.03 14.92 19.64
CA ALA A 229 7.38 13.81 20.52
C ALA A 229 8.88 13.57 20.66
N ARG A 230 9.74 14.36 19.98
CA ARG A 230 11.20 14.25 19.98
C ARG A 230 11.71 12.85 19.63
N VAL A 231 11.01 12.16 18.73
CA VAL A 231 11.40 10.82 18.26
C VAL A 231 12.61 10.97 17.32
N PRO A 232 13.69 10.21 17.54
CA PRO A 232 14.85 10.24 16.65
C PRO A 232 14.44 9.76 15.25
N TYR A 233 15.02 10.37 14.21
CA TYR A 233 14.73 10.03 12.81
C TYR A 233 13.27 10.32 12.37
N ALA A 234 12.59 11.26 13.04
CA ALA A 234 11.20 11.63 12.76
C ALA A 234 10.85 11.79 11.27
N PRO A 235 11.59 12.54 10.43
CA PRO A 235 11.27 12.67 9.01
C PRO A 235 11.40 11.36 8.23
N ALA A 236 12.39 10.53 8.54
CA ALA A 236 12.59 9.25 7.87
C ALA A 236 11.47 8.25 8.20
N ILE A 237 11.09 8.17 9.48
CA ILE A 237 9.99 7.30 9.93
C ILE A 237 8.65 7.79 9.34
N ALA A 238 8.42 9.11 9.34
CA ALA A 238 7.23 9.70 8.73
C ALA A 238 7.17 9.48 7.22
N ALA A 239 8.29 9.52 6.50
CA ALA A 239 8.35 9.22 5.07
C ALA A 239 7.92 7.78 4.76
N ILE A 240 8.39 6.82 5.56
CA ILE A 240 7.96 5.42 5.46
C ILE A 240 6.46 5.32 5.75
N GLY A 241 5.99 5.89 6.86
CA GLY A 241 4.56 5.86 7.23
C GLY A 241 3.65 6.50 6.18
N GLY A 242 4.00 7.69 5.67
CA GLY A 242 3.23 8.38 4.63
C GLY A 242 3.22 7.62 3.29
N THR A 243 4.31 6.93 2.95
CA THR A 243 4.36 6.08 1.75
C THR A 243 3.52 4.80 1.93
N LEU A 244 3.53 4.21 3.12
CA LEU A 244 2.68 3.05 3.43
C LEU A 244 1.19 3.40 3.36
N GLU A 245 0.82 4.64 3.65
CA GLU A 245 -0.55 5.14 3.50
C GLU A 245 -1.04 5.10 2.06
N PHE A 246 -0.12 5.19 1.07
CA PHE A 246 -0.47 5.06 -0.34
C PHE A 246 -0.92 3.65 -0.71
N ILE A 247 -0.53 2.62 0.04
CA ILE A 247 -0.94 1.23 -0.21
C ILE A 247 -2.24 0.96 0.58
N PRO A 248 -3.42 0.94 -0.07
CA PRO A 248 -4.65 0.55 0.60
C PRO A 248 -4.51 -0.86 1.17
N PHE A 249 -5.25 -1.15 2.24
CA PHE A 249 -5.16 -2.36 3.07
C PHE A 249 -4.01 -2.41 4.07
N VAL A 250 -2.89 -1.70 3.88
CA VAL A 250 -1.84 -1.65 4.92
C VAL A 250 -2.36 -0.96 6.18
N GLY A 251 -3.04 0.20 6.06
CA GLY A 251 -3.64 0.90 7.20
C GLY A 251 -4.67 0.05 7.97
N PRO A 252 -5.70 -0.52 7.30
CA PRO A 252 -6.64 -1.44 7.94
C PRO A 252 -5.99 -2.70 8.51
N LEU A 253 -4.99 -3.28 7.84
CA LEU A 253 -4.26 -4.44 8.37
C LEU A 253 -3.44 -4.06 9.60
N LEU A 254 -2.71 -2.94 9.58
CA LEU A 254 -1.98 -2.41 10.74
C LEU A 254 -2.93 -2.09 11.89
N THR A 255 -4.09 -1.50 11.59
CA THR A 255 -5.12 -1.21 12.61
C THR A 255 -5.71 -2.49 13.17
N LEU A 256 -5.98 -3.50 12.34
CA LEU A 256 -6.46 -4.82 12.74
C LEU A 256 -5.43 -5.52 13.64
N VAL A 257 -4.16 -5.44 13.26
CA VAL A 257 -3.01 -5.94 14.00
C VAL A 257 -2.90 -5.26 15.37
N ILE A 258 -2.96 -3.94 15.42
CA ILE A 258 -2.92 -3.15 16.65
C ILE A 258 -4.14 -3.47 17.52
N LEU A 259 -5.34 -3.60 16.94
CA LEU A 259 -6.56 -3.97 17.65
C LEU A 259 -6.53 -5.39 18.19
N MET A 260 -6.00 -6.35 17.42
CA MET A 260 -5.83 -7.73 17.88
C MET A 260 -4.86 -7.79 19.04
N GLY A 261 -3.73 -7.08 18.96
CA GLY A 261 -2.79 -6.93 20.07
C GLY A 261 -3.43 -6.25 21.29
N LEU A 262 -4.16 -5.16 21.11
CA LEU A 262 -4.85 -4.49 22.23
C LEU A 262 -5.93 -5.38 22.86
N ARG A 263 -6.64 -6.20 22.07
CA ARG A 263 -7.70 -7.09 22.56
C ARG A 263 -7.12 -8.26 23.36
N THR A 264 -6.00 -8.86 22.95
CA THR A 264 -5.28 -9.86 23.76
C THR A 264 -4.74 -9.22 25.05
N GLY A 265 -4.20 -8.00 24.97
CA GLY A 265 -3.76 -7.24 26.14
C GLY A 265 -4.86 -6.89 27.16
N PHE A 266 -6.06 -6.50 26.70
CA PHE A 266 -7.19 -6.20 27.58
C PHE A 266 -7.86 -7.45 28.16
N CYS A 267 -7.84 -8.58 27.44
CA CYS A 267 -8.40 -9.83 27.95
C CYS A 267 -7.60 -10.38 29.15
N CYS A 268 -6.28 -10.17 29.17
CA CYS A 268 -5.43 -10.52 30.31
C CYS A 268 -5.51 -9.53 31.50
N LEU A 269 -5.91 -8.27 31.28
CA LEU A 269 -6.11 -7.29 32.36
C LEU A 269 -7.51 -7.36 33.02
N GLY A 270 -8.43 -8.12 32.45
CA GLY A 270 -9.87 -8.05 32.74
C GLY A 270 -10.45 -9.07 33.72
N SER A 271 -9.64 -9.86 34.43
CA SER A 271 -10.17 -10.86 35.38
C SER A 271 -10.17 -10.42 36.85
N GLY A 272 -9.56 -9.29 37.21
CA GLY A 272 -9.25 -8.98 38.62
C GLY A 272 -9.98 -7.82 39.29
N SER A 273 -10.54 -6.83 38.58
CA SER A 273 -10.96 -5.59 39.26
C SER A 273 -12.16 -4.82 38.69
N PHE A 274 -12.82 -5.29 37.62
CA PHE A 274 -14.00 -4.59 37.08
C PHE A 274 -15.36 -5.09 37.63
N GLY A 275 -15.36 -6.08 38.53
CA GLY A 275 -16.59 -6.65 39.11
C GLY A 275 -17.25 -5.83 40.23
N VAL A 276 -16.62 -4.77 40.75
CA VAL A 276 -17.11 -4.08 41.97
C VAL A 276 -17.72 -2.70 41.68
N ALA A 277 -17.40 -2.05 40.57
CA ALA A 277 -17.81 -0.67 40.32
C ALA A 277 -19.21 -0.49 39.69
N PHE A 278 -19.89 -1.56 39.26
CA PHE A 278 -21.20 -1.47 38.58
C PHE A 278 -22.39 -1.93 39.43
N ARG A 279 -22.20 -2.14 40.74
CA ARG A 279 -23.29 -2.55 41.67
C ARG A 279 -23.89 -1.39 42.48
N THR A 280 -23.43 -0.17 42.26
CA THR A 280 -23.95 1.03 42.94
C THR A 280 -24.02 2.23 42.00
N MET A 281 -24.80 2.11 40.92
CA MET A 281 -25.55 3.21 40.31
C MET A 281 -26.83 2.63 39.69
#